data_AF-A0A9D8IUU0-F1
#
_entry.id   AF-A0A9D8IUU0-F1
#
_cell.length_a   1.000
_cell.length_b   1.000
_cell.length_c   1.000
_cell.angle_alpha   90.00
_cell.angle_beta   90.00
_cell.angle_gamma   90.00
#
_symmetry.space_group_name_H-M   'P 1'
#
loop_
_entity.id
_entity.type
_entity.pdbx_description
1 polymer ?
#
loop_
_entity_poly.entity_id
_entity_poly.type
_entity_poly.pdbx_seq_one_letter_code
_entity_poly.pdbx_strand_id
1 'polypeptide(L)'
;MTKVYWSSFDSKIGTIYLASTAKGICKIGIPASTKREFLSWLECRFDAGHIVESTAKNKPAMDQLSRYFDRKLARFSLKVHFVGTPFQIRVWKELKKIGYGRTISYKELARRVGKPGAYQAVGRANSTNPLPILIPCHRVVGVNDDLRGYAAGTKTKEFLLRLEGALLI
;
A
#
# COMPACT_ATOMS: atom_id res chain seq x y z
N MET A 1 0.20 -20.41 15.89
CA MET A 1 0.30 -18.93 15.98
C MET A 1 1.05 -18.39 14.77
N THR A 2 0.67 -17.22 14.23
CA THR A 2 1.32 -16.65 13.02
C THR A 2 2.46 -15.75 13.44
N LYS A 3 3.71 -16.12 13.13
CA LYS A 3 4.88 -15.26 13.35
C LYS A 3 4.92 -14.11 12.35
N VAL A 4 5.13 -12.91 12.86
CA VAL A 4 5.21 -11.66 12.09
C VAL A 4 6.62 -11.09 12.23
N TYR A 5 7.26 -10.77 11.11
CA TYR A 5 8.56 -10.11 11.09
C TYR A 5 8.40 -8.69 10.63
N TRP A 6 8.78 -7.72 11.46
CA TRP A 6 8.75 -6.31 11.08
C TRP A 6 10.15 -5.72 10.95
N SER A 7 10.27 -4.66 10.16
CA SER A 7 11.51 -3.88 10.02
C SER A 7 11.19 -2.47 9.55
N SER A 8 12.19 -1.58 9.56
CA SER A 8 12.09 -0.26 8.94
C SER A 8 13.32 0.08 8.12
N PHE A 9 13.16 1.01 7.18
CA PHE A 9 14.26 1.58 6.40
C PHE A 9 13.89 2.98 5.92
N ASP A 10 14.90 3.81 5.62
CA ASP A 10 14.68 5.14 5.07
C ASP A 10 14.50 5.11 3.55
N SER A 11 13.63 5.98 3.06
CA SER A 11 13.28 6.08 1.65
C SER A 11 13.13 7.53 1.21
N LYS A 12 12.91 7.75 -0.09
CA LYS A 12 12.70 9.09 -0.67
C LYS A 12 11.44 9.80 -0.19
N ILE A 13 10.53 9.10 0.50
CA ILE A 13 9.35 9.71 1.12
C ILE A 13 9.49 9.85 2.64
N GLY A 14 10.53 9.28 3.25
CA GLY A 14 10.72 9.17 4.70
C GLY A 14 10.82 7.71 5.14
N THR A 15 10.79 7.46 6.45
CA THR A 15 10.89 6.10 7.00
C THR A 15 9.69 5.24 6.60
N ILE A 16 9.97 4.03 6.12
CA ILE A 16 8.98 3.01 5.79
C ILE A 16 9.10 1.85 6.77
N TYR A 17 7.96 1.42 7.30
CA TYR A 17 7.85 0.21 8.10
C TYR A 17 7.29 -0.92 7.25
N LEU A 18 7.79 -2.15 7.44
CA LEU A 18 7.35 -3.34 6.73
C LEU A 18 7.04 -4.44 7.73
N ALA A 19 5.99 -5.21 7.48
CA ALA A 19 5.73 -6.46 8.18
C ALA A 19 5.41 -7.58 7.20
N SER A 20 5.91 -8.76 7.50
CA SER A 20 5.68 -9.97 6.72
C SER A 20 5.34 -11.17 7.60
N THR A 21 4.67 -12.13 6.97
CA THR A 21 4.37 -13.46 7.52
C THR A 21 4.88 -14.50 6.54
N ALA A 22 4.77 -15.79 6.87
CA ALA A 22 5.07 -16.88 5.92
C ALA A 22 4.27 -16.79 4.60
N LYS A 23 3.11 -16.11 4.60
CA LYS A 23 2.27 -15.89 3.40
C LYS A 23 2.72 -14.71 2.53
N GLY A 24 3.60 -13.83 3.03
CA GLY A 24 4.06 -12.62 2.34
C GLY A 24 3.92 -11.35 3.17
N ILE A 25 4.15 -10.19 2.52
CA ILE A 25 4.04 -8.85 3.14
C ILE A 25 2.59 -8.60 3.56
N CYS A 26 2.36 -8.23 4.81
CA CYS A 26 1.02 -8.01 5.38
C CYS A 26 0.74 -6.55 5.75
N LYS A 27 1.78 -5.74 6.01
CA LYS A 27 1.63 -4.30 6.29
C LYS A 27 2.82 -3.51 5.77
N ILE A 28 2.53 -2.31 5.25
CA ILE A 28 3.51 -1.26 4.99
C ILE A 28 3.04 0.00 5.72
N GLY A 29 3.91 0.56 6.55
CA GLY A 29 3.77 1.90 7.12
C GLY A 29 4.53 2.88 6.24
N ILE A 30 3.87 3.98 5.89
CA ILE A 30 4.46 5.09 5.12
C ILE A 30 4.59 6.29 6.06
N PRO A 31 5.33 7.35 5.72
CA PRO A 31 5.75 8.42 6.63
C PRO A 31 4.64 9.10 7.46
N ALA A 32 3.38 9.04 7.02
CA ALA A 32 2.23 9.51 7.79
C ALA A 32 1.81 8.58 8.95
N SER A 33 2.43 7.41 9.08
CA SER A 33 2.20 6.41 10.13
C SER A 33 3.39 6.35 11.06
N THR A 34 3.16 6.56 12.35
CA THR A 34 4.17 6.39 13.39
C THR A 34 4.50 4.91 13.59
N LYS A 35 5.70 4.61 14.13
CA LYS A 35 6.07 3.24 14.56
C LYS A 35 5.01 2.64 15.49
N ARG A 36 4.48 3.44 16.42
CA ARG A 36 3.45 3.00 17.38
C ARG A 36 2.16 2.57 16.69
N GLU A 37 1.63 3.38 15.77
CA GLU A 37 0.42 3.03 15.03
C GLU A 37 0.63 1.78 14.14
N PHE A 38 1.82 1.67 13.56
CA PHE A 38 2.19 0.50 12.77
C PHE A 38 2.22 -0.79 13.61
N LEU A 39 2.87 -0.76 14.78
CA LEU A 39 2.93 -1.91 15.68
C LEU A 39 1.56 -2.24 16.28
N SER A 40 0.80 -1.23 16.71
CA SER A 40 -0.56 -1.40 17.21
C SER A 40 -1.48 -2.06 16.17
N TRP A 41 -1.36 -1.69 14.89
CA TRP A 41 -2.12 -2.35 13.83
C TRP A 41 -1.83 -3.86 13.73
N LEU A 42 -0.56 -4.27 13.94
CA LEU A 42 -0.14 -5.66 13.93
C LEU A 42 -0.68 -6.41 15.16
N GLU A 43 -0.56 -5.82 16.34
CA GLU A 43 -1.04 -6.38 17.61
C GLU A 43 -2.56 -6.60 17.59
N CYS A 44 -3.34 -5.75 16.92
CA CYS A 44 -4.79 -5.94 16.77
C CYS A 44 -5.18 -7.07 15.80
N ARG A 45 -4.24 -7.63 15.02
CA ARG A 45 -4.53 -8.56 13.91
C ARG A 45 -3.74 -9.86 13.97
N PHE A 46 -2.68 -9.87 14.75
CA PHE A 46 -1.80 -11.00 14.96
C PHE A 46 -1.53 -11.12 16.46
N ASP A 47 -1.05 -12.29 16.85
CA ASP A 47 -0.63 -12.52 18.23
C ASP A 47 0.62 -11.68 18.55
N ALA A 48 0.47 -10.76 19.52
CA ALA A 48 1.51 -9.82 19.92
C ALA A 48 2.80 -10.50 20.38
N GLY A 49 2.69 -11.70 21.01
CA GLY A 49 3.86 -12.49 21.45
C GLY A 49 4.74 -13.01 20.31
N HIS A 50 4.32 -12.82 19.06
CA HIS A 50 4.98 -13.35 17.87
C HIS A 50 5.36 -12.27 16.84
N ILE A 51 5.39 -11.00 17.25
CA ILE A 51 5.88 -9.87 16.45
C ILE A 51 7.36 -9.65 16.77
N VAL A 52 8.22 -9.90 15.79
CA VAL A 52 9.69 -9.87 15.96
C VAL A 52 10.31 -8.90 14.97
N GLU A 53 11.22 -8.03 15.43
CA GLU A 53 12.00 -7.18 14.53
C GLU A 53 13.05 -8.03 13.79
N SER A 54 13.05 -7.99 12.46
CA SER A 54 14.02 -8.71 11.63
C SER A 54 14.16 -8.12 10.23
N THR A 55 15.21 -7.33 10.04
CA THR A 55 15.59 -6.80 8.72
C THR A 55 15.87 -7.90 7.70
N ALA A 56 16.52 -8.99 8.11
CA ALA A 56 16.84 -10.11 7.22
C ALA A 56 15.60 -10.73 6.54
N LYS A 57 14.48 -10.84 7.28
CA LYS A 57 13.22 -11.40 6.74
C LYS A 57 12.52 -10.50 5.74
N ASN A 58 12.73 -9.18 5.84
CA ASN A 58 12.11 -8.20 4.97
C ASN A 58 13.07 -7.61 3.91
N LYS A 59 14.35 -8.01 3.91
CA LYS A 59 15.38 -7.52 2.99
C LYS A 59 14.95 -7.59 1.51
N PRO A 60 14.37 -8.68 0.98
CA PRO A 60 13.93 -8.70 -0.42
C PRO A 60 12.87 -7.63 -0.75
N ALA A 61 11.99 -7.30 0.19
CA ALA A 61 10.99 -6.26 0.00
C ALA A 61 11.59 -4.86 0.09
N MET A 62 12.52 -4.64 1.02
CA MET A 62 13.29 -3.39 1.14
C MET A 62 14.08 -3.11 -0.14
N ASP A 63 14.77 -4.12 -0.68
CA ASP A 63 15.57 -4.00 -1.91
C ASP A 63 14.69 -3.65 -3.12
N GLN A 64 13.51 -4.28 -3.27
CA GLN A 64 12.58 -3.93 -4.35
C GLN A 64 11.95 -2.54 -4.20
N LEU A 65 11.60 -2.14 -2.97
CA LEU A 65 11.09 -0.79 -2.70
C LEU A 65 12.14 0.28 -2.99
N SER A 66 13.39 0.06 -2.57
CA SER A 66 14.51 0.94 -2.91
C SER A 66 14.66 1.11 -4.43
N ARG A 67 14.66 -0.01 -5.18
CA ARG A 67 14.70 0.03 -6.65
C ARG A 67 13.49 0.74 -7.27
N TYR A 68 12.30 0.59 -6.69
CA TYR A 68 11.10 1.32 -7.11
C TYR A 68 11.29 2.82 -6.92
N PHE A 69 11.78 3.28 -5.76
CA PHE A 69 12.07 4.69 -5.51
C PHE A 69 13.16 5.27 -6.42
N ASP A 70 14.04 4.42 -6.96
CA ASP A 70 15.05 4.76 -7.94
C ASP A 70 14.58 4.66 -9.40
N ARG A 71 13.29 4.41 -9.64
CA ARG A 71 12.72 4.19 -10.98
C ARG A 71 13.34 3.00 -11.73
N LYS A 72 14.00 2.08 -11.01
CA LYS A 72 14.65 0.86 -11.52
C LYS A 72 13.75 -0.38 -11.42
N LEU A 73 12.49 -0.22 -10.99
CA LEU A 73 11.52 -1.30 -10.84
C LEU A 73 10.09 -0.79 -11.03
N ALA A 74 9.41 -1.29 -12.06
CA ALA A 74 8.00 -0.97 -12.32
C ALA A 74 7.01 -2.02 -11.78
N ARG A 75 7.48 -3.25 -11.52
CA ARG A 75 6.65 -4.39 -11.08
C ARG A 75 7.30 -5.13 -9.92
N PHE A 76 6.57 -5.25 -8.81
CA PHE A 76 6.98 -6.05 -7.66
C PHE A 76 6.72 -7.55 -7.91
N SER A 77 7.65 -8.39 -7.48
CA SER A 77 7.51 -9.87 -7.46
C SER A 77 7.19 -10.42 -6.06
N LEU A 78 6.85 -9.54 -5.12
CA LEU A 78 6.59 -9.89 -3.72
C LEU A 78 5.23 -10.57 -3.53
N LYS A 79 5.21 -11.64 -2.71
CA LYS A 79 3.97 -12.24 -2.20
C LYS A 79 3.33 -11.30 -1.18
N VAL A 80 2.00 -11.24 -1.21
CA VAL A 80 1.20 -10.38 -0.31
C VAL A 80 0.26 -11.25 0.52
N HIS A 81 0.16 -10.94 1.81
CA HIS A 81 -0.82 -11.50 2.71
C HIS A 81 -1.90 -10.45 2.99
N PHE A 82 -3.05 -10.59 2.34
CA PHE A 82 -4.16 -9.67 2.54
C PHE A 82 -4.83 -9.90 3.90
N VAL A 83 -4.92 -8.84 4.70
CA VAL A 83 -5.60 -8.85 6.01
C VAL A 83 -6.66 -7.76 6.03
N GLY A 84 -7.93 -8.15 5.83
CA GLY A 84 -9.06 -7.24 5.76
C GLY A 84 -10.37 -7.97 5.47
N THR A 85 -11.46 -7.23 5.37
CA THR A 85 -12.78 -7.80 5.04
C THR A 85 -12.81 -8.34 3.60
N PRO A 86 -13.71 -9.28 3.26
CA PRO A 86 -13.84 -9.78 1.89
C PRO A 86 -14.03 -8.67 0.85
N PHE A 87 -14.75 -7.59 1.20
CA PHE A 87 -14.94 -6.44 0.33
C PHE A 87 -13.65 -5.64 0.14
N GLN A 88 -12.93 -5.33 1.23
CA GLN A 88 -11.64 -4.65 1.16
C GLN A 88 -10.65 -5.43 0.30
N ILE A 89 -10.52 -6.74 0.54
CA ILE A 89 -9.63 -7.62 -0.23
C ILE A 89 -9.98 -7.60 -1.72
N ARG A 90 -11.28 -7.59 -2.07
CA ARG A 90 -11.72 -7.47 -3.47
C ARG A 90 -11.27 -6.15 -4.09
N VAL A 91 -11.46 -5.02 -3.40
CA VAL A 91 -10.99 -3.70 -3.86
C VAL A 91 -9.47 -3.70 -4.04
N TRP A 92 -8.71 -4.20 -3.06
CA TRP A 92 -7.24 -4.23 -3.12
C TRP A 92 -6.71 -5.13 -4.26
N LYS A 93 -7.41 -6.22 -4.57
CA LYS A 93 -7.09 -7.05 -5.75
C LYS A 93 -7.29 -6.28 -7.06
N GLU A 94 -8.34 -5.46 -7.19
CA GLU A 94 -8.53 -4.60 -8.36
C GLU A 94 -7.50 -3.47 -8.43
N LEU A 95 -7.13 -2.87 -7.30
CA LEU A 95 -6.05 -1.87 -7.23
C LEU A 95 -4.73 -2.43 -7.78
N LYS A 96 -4.39 -3.67 -7.40
CA LYS A 96 -3.15 -4.35 -7.84
C LYS A 96 -3.07 -4.51 -9.37
N LYS A 97 -4.20 -4.47 -10.09
CA LYS A 97 -4.24 -4.57 -11.56
C LYS A 97 -3.98 -3.25 -12.27
N ILE A 98 -3.98 -2.12 -11.56
CA ILE A 98 -3.67 -0.82 -12.16
C ILE A 98 -2.17 -0.79 -12.47
N GLY A 99 -1.79 -0.64 -13.73
CA GLY A 99 -0.39 -0.65 -14.16
C GLY A 99 0.43 0.54 -13.64
N TYR A 100 1.76 0.38 -13.62
CA TYR A 100 2.69 1.47 -13.31
C TYR A 100 2.51 2.62 -14.31
N GLY A 101 2.47 3.86 -13.83
CA GLY A 101 2.31 5.03 -14.69
C GLY A 101 0.88 5.25 -15.20
N ARG A 102 -0.11 4.52 -14.65
CA ARG A 102 -1.52 4.63 -15.02
C ARG A 102 -2.36 4.99 -13.81
N THR A 103 -3.39 5.79 -14.04
CA THR A 103 -4.42 6.11 -13.04
C THR A 103 -5.79 5.62 -13.48
N ILE A 104 -6.70 5.48 -12.52
CA ILE A 104 -8.14 5.29 -12.76
C ILE A 104 -8.93 6.18 -11.80
N SER A 105 -10.20 6.44 -12.12
CA SER A 105 -11.10 7.12 -11.20
C SER A 105 -11.69 6.17 -10.16
N TYR A 106 -12.19 6.73 -9.04
CA TYR A 106 -13.01 5.97 -8.10
C TYR A 106 -14.24 5.32 -8.76
N LYS A 107 -14.79 5.96 -9.80
CA LYS A 107 -15.91 5.43 -10.57
C LYS A 107 -15.55 4.15 -11.32
N GLU A 108 -14.40 4.18 -12.00
CA GLU A 108 -13.87 3.02 -12.70
C GLU A 108 -13.51 1.89 -11.72
N LEU A 109 -12.92 2.22 -10.56
CA LEU A 109 -12.63 1.21 -9.54
C LEU A 109 -13.91 0.54 -9.01
N ALA A 110 -14.96 1.31 -8.72
CA ALA A 110 -16.25 0.78 -8.27
C ALA A 110 -16.88 -0.15 -9.33
N ARG A 111 -16.74 0.18 -10.61
CA ARG A 111 -17.17 -0.67 -11.73
C ARG A 111 -16.39 -1.99 -11.77
N ARG A 112 -15.05 -1.94 -11.68
CA ARG A 112 -14.19 -3.16 -11.66
C ARG A 112 -14.48 -4.09 -10.49
N VAL A 113 -14.87 -3.53 -9.34
CA VAL A 113 -15.25 -4.29 -8.14
C VAL A 113 -16.63 -4.95 -8.30
N GLY A 114 -17.41 -4.58 -9.33
CA GLY A 114 -18.77 -5.08 -9.57
C GLY A 114 -19.83 -4.34 -8.74
N LYS A 115 -19.53 -3.14 -8.26
CA LYS A 115 -20.42 -2.32 -7.42
C LYS A 115 -20.40 -0.86 -7.89
N PRO A 116 -20.90 -0.55 -9.11
CA PRO A 116 -20.75 0.77 -9.72
C PRO A 116 -21.31 1.93 -8.90
N GLY A 117 -22.34 1.72 -8.06
CA GLY A 117 -22.87 2.76 -7.17
C GLY A 117 -22.13 2.97 -5.85
N ALA A 118 -21.13 2.13 -5.52
CA ALA A 118 -20.53 2.06 -4.19
C ALA A 118 -19.25 2.91 -4.03
N TYR A 119 -19.21 4.11 -4.61
CA TYR A 119 -18.01 4.96 -4.65
C TYR A 119 -17.44 5.26 -3.25
N GLN A 120 -18.31 5.56 -2.28
CA GLN A 120 -17.88 5.86 -0.91
C GLN A 120 -17.27 4.64 -0.22
N ALA A 121 -17.87 3.46 -0.38
CA ALA A 121 -17.35 2.21 0.20
C ALA A 121 -16.01 1.82 -0.43
N VAL A 122 -15.89 1.96 -1.75
CA VAL A 122 -14.62 1.77 -2.47
C VAL A 122 -13.56 2.78 -2.00
N GLY A 123 -13.93 4.05 -1.82
CA GLY A 123 -13.03 5.08 -1.29
C GLY A 123 -12.49 4.75 0.10
N ARG A 124 -13.36 4.31 1.02
CA ARG A 124 -12.97 3.84 2.35
C ARG A 124 -12.07 2.60 2.31
N ALA A 125 -12.36 1.65 1.42
CA ALA A 125 -11.49 0.48 1.20
C ALA A 125 -10.13 0.87 0.63
N ASN A 126 -10.08 1.86 -0.27
CA ASN A 126 -8.84 2.40 -0.85
C ASN A 126 -7.97 3.09 0.21
N SER A 127 -8.57 3.90 1.09
CA SER A 127 -7.84 4.62 2.13
C SER A 127 -7.36 3.72 3.27
N THR A 128 -8.02 2.57 3.50
CA THR A 128 -7.64 1.59 4.53
C THR A 128 -6.71 0.49 4.02
N ASN A 129 -6.10 0.68 2.84
CA ASN A 129 -5.14 -0.26 2.28
C ASN A 129 -3.92 -0.46 3.21
N PRO A 130 -3.67 -1.69 3.73
CA PRO A 130 -2.53 -1.96 4.60
C PRO A 130 -1.20 -2.03 3.83
N LEU A 131 -1.23 -2.13 2.50
CA LEU A 131 -0.07 -2.37 1.65
C LEU A 131 0.11 -1.26 0.60
N PRO A 132 0.23 0.02 0.98
CA PRO A 132 0.50 1.11 0.03
C PRO A 132 1.74 0.81 -0.83
N ILE A 133 1.82 1.42 -2.02
CA ILE A 133 2.86 1.18 -3.05
C ILE A 133 2.76 -0.20 -3.71
N LEU A 134 2.81 -1.30 -2.93
CA LEU A 134 2.63 -2.66 -3.45
C LEU A 134 1.21 -2.89 -3.99
N ILE A 135 0.21 -2.40 -3.25
CA ILE A 135 -1.17 -2.24 -3.69
C ILE A 135 -1.34 -0.74 -3.94
N PRO A 136 -1.42 -0.31 -5.20
CA PRO A 136 -1.17 1.09 -5.57
C PRO A 136 -2.42 1.96 -5.40
N CYS A 137 -2.86 2.18 -4.16
CA CYS A 137 -4.00 3.04 -3.84
C CYS A 137 -3.79 4.52 -4.25
N HIS A 138 -2.54 4.94 -4.47
CA HIS A 138 -2.19 6.26 -5.00
C HIS A 138 -2.57 6.45 -6.47
N ARG A 139 -2.76 5.36 -7.23
CA ARG A 139 -3.18 5.38 -8.65
C ARG A 139 -4.68 5.63 -8.85
N VAL A 140 -5.45 5.79 -7.77
CA VAL A 140 -6.87 6.15 -7.84
C VAL A 140 -7.02 7.64 -7.59
N VAL A 141 -7.59 8.36 -8.55
CA VAL A 141 -7.75 9.82 -8.52
C VAL A 141 -9.23 10.21 -8.51
N GLY A 142 -9.51 11.40 -7.97
CA GLY A 142 -10.84 12.01 -8.04
C GLY A 142 -11.15 12.56 -9.43
N VAL A 143 -12.29 13.25 -9.53
CA VAL A 143 -12.64 14.01 -10.74
C VAL A 143 -11.62 15.15 -10.93
N ASN A 144 -11.26 15.46 -12.17
CA ASN A 144 -10.27 16.49 -12.53
C ASN A 144 -8.91 16.29 -11.83
N ASP A 145 -8.45 15.04 -11.76
CA ASP A 145 -7.17 14.65 -11.12
C ASP A 145 -7.02 15.07 -9.65
N ASP A 146 -8.14 15.20 -8.93
CA ASP A 146 -8.13 15.52 -7.50
C ASP A 146 -7.35 14.45 -6.70
N LEU A 147 -6.25 14.90 -6.08
CA LEU A 147 -5.32 14.07 -5.31
C LEU A 147 -5.71 13.94 -3.83
N ARG A 148 -6.79 14.58 -3.37
CA ARG A 148 -7.24 14.51 -1.97
C ARG A 148 -7.61 13.08 -1.55
N GLY A 149 -7.65 12.85 -0.23
CA GLY A 149 -8.09 11.60 0.38
C GLY A 149 -7.06 10.47 0.41
N TYR A 150 -5.79 10.74 0.10
CA TYR A 150 -4.72 9.75 0.29
C TYR A 150 -4.31 9.68 1.77
N ALA A 151 -4.27 8.47 2.32
CA ALA A 151 -3.95 8.25 3.74
C ALA A 151 -2.55 8.78 4.13
N ALA A 152 -1.63 8.90 3.18
CA ALA A 152 -0.28 9.42 3.40
C ALA A 152 -0.12 10.93 3.12
N GLY A 153 -1.23 11.63 2.88
CA GLY A 153 -1.23 13.02 2.44
C GLY A 153 -1.00 13.19 0.94
N THR A 154 -1.40 14.35 0.42
CA THR A 154 -1.35 14.69 -1.01
C THR A 154 0.08 14.74 -1.55
N LYS A 155 1.04 15.27 -0.78
CA LYS A 155 2.47 15.35 -1.17
C LYS A 155 3.05 13.97 -1.53
N THR A 156 2.78 12.96 -0.72
CA THR A 156 3.25 11.59 -0.98
C THR A 156 2.59 11.00 -2.22
N LYS A 157 1.28 11.23 -2.41
CA LYS A 157 0.57 10.74 -3.59
C LYS A 157 1.12 11.37 -4.87
N GLU A 158 1.30 12.69 -4.87
CA GLU A 158 1.89 13.43 -5.99
C GLU A 158 3.30 12.95 -6.32
N PHE A 159 4.15 12.77 -5.30
CA PHE A 159 5.50 12.22 -5.49
C PHE A 159 5.46 10.84 -6.17
N LEU A 160 4.60 9.93 -5.70
CA LEU A 160 4.49 8.59 -6.28
C LEU A 160 3.97 8.64 -7.73
N LEU A 161 2.96 9.47 -8.01
CA LEU A 161 2.43 9.62 -9.37
C LEU A 161 3.48 10.20 -10.33
N ARG A 162 4.25 11.21 -9.91
CA ARG A 162 5.36 11.77 -10.69
C ARG A 162 6.51 10.78 -10.87
N LEU A 163 6.83 10.01 -9.83
CA LEU A 163 7.83 8.94 -9.91
C LEU A 163 7.46 7.93 -11.00
N GLU A 164 6.17 7.62 -11.10
CA GLU A 164 5.64 6.68 -12.09
C GLU A 164 5.41 7.28 -13.48
N GLY A 165 5.54 8.61 -13.65
CA GLY A 165 5.20 9.30 -14.90
C GLY A 165 3.70 9.41 -15.17
N ALA A 166 2.86 9.21 -14.16
CA ALA A 166 1.40 9.27 -14.27
C ALA A 166 0.84 10.70 -14.13
N LEU A 167 1.62 11.61 -13.54
CA LEU A 167 1.32 13.04 -13.46
C LEU A 167 2.44 13.77 -14.21
N LEU A 168 2.11 14.28 -15.40
CA LEU A 168 2.99 15.15 -16.18
C LEU A 168 2.92 16.57 -15.59
N ILE A 169 4.06 17.25 -15.57
CA ILE A 169 4.19 18.66 -15.15
C ILE A 169 3.81 19.54 -16.34
#